data_AF-A0A8J7PID4-F1
#
_entry.id   AF-A0A8J7PID4-F1
#
_cell.length_a   1.000
_cell.length_b   1.000
_cell.length_c   1.000
_cell.angle_alpha   90.00
_cell.angle_beta   90.00
_cell.angle_gamma   90.00
#
_symmetry.space_group_name_H-M   'P 1'
#
loop_
_entity.id
_entity.type
_entity.pdbx_description
1 polymer ?
#
loop_
_entity_poly.entity_id
_entity_poly.type
_entity_poly.pdbx_seq_one_letter_code
_entity_poly.pdbx_strand_id
1 'polypeptide(L)'
;MEFDIRLVAPLATTIGIMVSIYLWILNQKKKRLSFKVLSCEPILKLSGYARRHLQVRFDGQIVDDASVVLLRLTNSGHLPINVSDYISEISICFNPGALVLMADVRATAPADLDERTEARGSLGLIKTLEDRRVVLERVLLNDGDSLTLQVVVRNHSGRLQVKGHINGISKIEEEKKYLLTPRLLTSGGVTIMIASMFLCEPSSFFYWGFEDILPYVQLFAMGLLLLLVGLRWPKPIDLV
;
A
#
# COMPACT_ATOMS: atom_id res chain seq x y z
N MET A 1 -21.88 -12.91 45.90
CA MET A 1 -20.58 -12.61 45.27
C MET A 1 -20.59 -11.11 45.01
N GLU A 2 -20.13 -10.32 45.97
CA GLU A 2 -19.94 -8.88 45.75
C GLU A 2 -18.74 -8.75 44.81
N PHE A 3 -18.95 -8.22 43.61
CA PHE A 3 -17.84 -7.94 42.72
C PHE A 3 -17.06 -6.75 43.29
N ASP A 4 -15.76 -6.93 43.56
CA ASP A 4 -14.95 -5.80 43.97
C ASP A 4 -14.92 -4.76 42.83
N ILE A 5 -15.47 -3.59 43.12
CA ILE A 5 -15.56 -2.46 42.20
C ILE A 5 -14.16 -2.05 41.68
N ARG A 6 -13.12 -2.32 42.47
CA ARG A 6 -11.71 -2.07 42.11
C ARG A 6 -11.25 -2.91 40.92
N LEU A 7 -11.88 -4.05 40.68
CA LEU A 7 -11.55 -5.00 39.62
C LEU A 7 -12.46 -4.83 38.39
N VAL A 8 -13.75 -4.57 38.60
CA VAL A 8 -14.72 -4.38 37.50
C VAL A 8 -14.45 -3.11 36.71
N ALA A 9 -14.10 -2.01 37.39
CA ALA A 9 -13.84 -0.72 36.76
C ALA A 9 -12.70 -0.75 35.71
N PRO A 10 -11.49 -1.26 36.00
CA PRO A 10 -10.40 -1.32 35.02
C PRO A 10 -10.68 -2.31 33.87
N LEU A 11 -11.40 -3.40 34.11
CA LEU A 11 -11.80 -4.32 33.04
C LEU A 11 -12.75 -3.65 32.05
N ALA A 12 -13.80 -3.00 32.55
CA ALA A 12 -14.75 -2.26 31.72
C ALA A 12 -14.05 -1.14 30.92
N THR A 13 -13.10 -0.44 31.56
CA THR A 13 -12.30 0.61 30.91
C THR A 13 -11.44 0.05 29.78
N THR A 14 -10.78 -1.09 30.00
CA THR A 14 -9.95 -1.75 28.98
C THR A 14 -10.80 -2.15 27.78
N ILE A 15 -11.93 -2.82 28.00
CA ILE A 15 -12.86 -3.20 26.92
C ILE A 15 -13.35 -1.95 26.16
N GLY A 16 -13.70 -0.88 26.88
CA GLY A 16 -14.12 0.39 26.28
C GLY A 16 -13.06 1.02 25.37
N ILE A 17 -11.80 1.05 25.81
CA ILE A 17 -10.66 1.55 25.01
C ILE A 17 -10.45 0.65 23.78
N MET A 18 -10.49 -0.67 23.96
CA MET A 18 -10.30 -1.64 22.86
C MET A 18 -11.34 -1.45 21.76
N VAL A 19 -12.61 -1.38 22.15
CA VAL A 19 -13.73 -1.19 21.22
C VAL A 19 -13.59 0.17 20.53
N SER A 20 -13.24 1.21 21.28
CA SER A 20 -13.05 2.57 20.72
C SER A 20 -11.91 2.62 19.70
N ILE A 21 -10.76 2.03 19.99
CA ILE A 21 -9.63 1.94 19.05
C ILE A 21 -10.02 1.10 17.83
N TYR A 22 -10.66 -0.05 18.04
CA TYR A 22 -11.08 -0.93 16.96
C TYR A 22 -12.07 -0.25 16.00
N LEU A 23 -13.08 0.45 16.54
CA LEU A 23 -14.03 1.23 15.76
C LEU A 23 -13.34 2.42 15.06
N TRP A 24 -12.40 3.10 15.72
CA TRP A 24 -11.65 4.20 15.12
C TRP A 24 -10.80 3.74 13.94
N ILE A 25 -10.18 2.56 14.02
CA ILE A 25 -9.42 1.95 12.91
C ILE A 25 -10.36 1.60 11.76
N LEU A 26 -11.48 0.94 12.05
CA LEU A 26 -12.49 0.60 11.04
C LEU A 26 -13.10 1.84 10.36
N ASN A 27 -13.19 2.96 11.08
CA ASN A 27 -13.79 4.19 10.59
C ASN A 27 -12.75 5.17 10.00
N GLN A 28 -11.51 4.75 9.71
CA GLN A 28 -10.55 5.58 8.97
C GLN A 28 -10.95 5.73 7.50
N LYS A 29 -11.99 6.52 7.23
CA LYS A 29 -12.46 6.85 5.88
C LYS A 29 -11.55 7.91 5.25
N LYS A 30 -10.44 7.46 4.66
CA LYS A 30 -9.46 8.34 3.99
C LYS A 30 -9.24 7.88 2.54
N LYS A 31 -9.25 8.83 1.61
CA LYS A 31 -8.79 8.62 0.24
C LYS A 31 -7.26 8.61 0.24
N ARG A 32 -6.64 7.65 -0.45
CA ARG A 32 -5.18 7.59 -0.53
C ARG A 32 -4.74 6.86 -1.79
N LEU A 33 -4.00 7.56 -2.64
CA LEU A 33 -3.40 6.97 -3.82
C LEU A 33 -1.89 6.81 -3.58
N SER A 34 -1.39 5.60 -3.80
CA SER A 34 0.03 5.28 -3.66
C SER A 34 0.56 4.65 -4.94
N PHE A 35 1.86 4.75 -5.16
CA PHE A 35 2.53 4.08 -6.27
C PHE A 35 3.71 3.23 -5.81
N LYS A 36 4.08 2.23 -6.59
CA LYS A 36 5.21 1.35 -6.31
C LYS A 36 5.93 0.98 -7.60
N VAL A 37 7.24 1.20 -7.64
CA VAL A 37 8.08 0.72 -8.75
C VAL A 37 8.35 -0.76 -8.52
N LEU A 38 7.78 -1.62 -9.38
CA LEU A 38 7.92 -3.06 -9.29
C LEU A 38 9.26 -3.53 -9.85
N SER A 39 9.68 -2.95 -10.96
CA SER A 39 10.99 -3.21 -11.57
C SER A 39 11.46 -1.99 -12.36
N CYS A 40 12.78 -1.88 -12.49
CA CYS A 40 13.43 -0.91 -13.34
C CYS A 40 14.66 -1.59 -13.93
N GLU A 41 14.54 -2.11 -15.15
CA GLU A 41 15.59 -2.90 -15.79
C GLU A 41 16.00 -2.31 -17.14
N PRO A 42 17.31 -2.16 -17.41
CA PRO A 42 17.75 -1.79 -18.75
C PRO A 42 17.41 -2.91 -19.74
N ILE A 43 16.97 -2.54 -20.94
CA ILE A 43 16.64 -3.49 -22.01
C ILE A 43 17.87 -4.33 -22.38
N LEU A 44 19.05 -3.71 -22.36
CA LEU A 44 20.31 -4.35 -22.71
C LEU A 44 21.30 -4.28 -21.54
N LYS A 45 21.41 -5.37 -20.78
CA LYS A 45 22.40 -5.56 -19.71
C LYS A 45 23.73 -6.04 -20.31
N LEU A 46 24.42 -5.18 -21.08
CA LEU A 46 25.74 -5.50 -21.60
C LEU A 46 26.78 -4.48 -21.16
N SER A 47 27.95 -4.98 -20.78
CA SER A 47 29.13 -4.18 -20.42
C SER A 47 30.29 -4.47 -21.38
N GLY A 48 31.21 -3.52 -21.50
CA GLY A 48 32.46 -3.71 -22.26
C GLY A 48 32.31 -3.73 -23.78
N TYR A 49 33.20 -4.46 -24.45
CA TYR A 49 33.39 -4.47 -25.92
C TYR A 49 32.13 -4.93 -26.68
N ALA A 50 31.34 -5.84 -26.10
CA ALA A 50 30.11 -6.35 -26.70
C ALA A 50 29.03 -5.28 -26.91
N ARG A 51 28.92 -4.29 -26.01
CA ARG A 51 27.94 -3.19 -26.15
C ARG A 51 28.22 -2.30 -27.36
N ARG A 52 29.48 -2.19 -27.80
CA ARG A 52 29.86 -1.37 -28.98
C ARG A 52 29.45 -2.01 -30.31
N HIS A 53 29.13 -3.30 -30.32
CA HIS A 53 28.76 -4.05 -31.53
C HIS A 53 27.26 -4.30 -31.63
N LEU A 54 26.49 -3.84 -30.65
CA LEU A 54 25.05 -4.06 -30.57
C LEU A 54 24.33 -2.73 -30.52
N GLN A 55 23.34 -2.59 -31.39
CA GLN A 55 22.51 -1.41 -31.50
C GLN A 55 21.07 -1.81 -31.26
N VAL A 56 20.41 -1.16 -30.29
CA VAL A 56 18.98 -1.34 -30.06
C VAL A 56 18.25 -0.30 -30.91
N ARG A 57 17.25 -0.77 -31.66
CA ARG A 57 16.36 0.11 -32.43
C ARG A 57 14.93 -0.07 -31.95
N PHE A 58 14.24 1.06 -31.76
CA PHE A 58 12.82 1.13 -31.45
C PHE A 58 12.16 1.97 -32.55
N ASP A 59 11.17 1.41 -33.24
CA ASP A 59 10.48 2.05 -34.38
C ASP A 59 11.43 2.68 -35.41
N GLY A 60 12.52 1.98 -35.71
CA GLY A 60 13.54 2.41 -36.67
C GLY A 60 14.54 3.45 -36.13
N GLN A 61 14.31 4.03 -34.95
CA GLN A 61 15.24 4.95 -34.31
C GLN A 61 16.22 4.22 -33.41
N ILE A 62 17.46 4.69 -33.38
CA ILE A 62 18.50 4.15 -32.52
C ILE A 62 18.24 4.64 -31.10
N VAL A 63 18.16 3.70 -30.16
CA VAL A 63 17.89 3.99 -28.76
C VAL A 63 19.02 3.44 -27.90
N ASP A 64 19.87 4.34 -27.46
CA ASP A 64 20.90 4.04 -26.48
C ASP A 64 20.32 4.17 -25.07
N ASP A 65 20.62 3.21 -24.19
CA ASP A 65 20.28 3.26 -22.77
C ASP A 65 18.77 3.34 -22.45
N ALA A 66 17.99 2.45 -23.06
CA ALA A 66 16.58 2.24 -22.71
C ALA A 66 16.41 1.31 -21.51
N SER A 67 15.44 1.65 -20.67
CA SER A 67 15.00 0.87 -19.52
C SER A 67 13.49 0.66 -19.55
N VAL A 68 13.07 -0.52 -19.08
CA VAL A 68 11.66 -0.85 -18.84
C VAL A 68 11.37 -0.62 -17.37
N VAL A 69 10.41 0.26 -17.11
CA VAL A 69 9.91 0.58 -15.77
C VAL A 69 8.52 -0.02 -15.61
N LEU A 70 8.35 -0.90 -14.63
CA LEU A 70 7.05 -1.39 -14.21
C LEU A 70 6.60 -0.61 -12.98
N LEU A 71 5.48 0.09 -13.10
CA LEU A 71 4.90 0.91 -12.03
C LEU A 71 3.50 0.40 -11.71
N ARG A 72 3.20 0.20 -10.43
CA ARG A 72 1.83 -0.03 -9.96
C ARG A 72 1.30 1.21 -9.26
N LEU A 73 0.11 1.63 -9.65
CA LEU A 73 -0.71 2.62 -8.95
C LEU A 73 -1.85 1.90 -8.25
N THR A 74 -2.12 2.26 -6.99
CA THR A 74 -3.15 1.60 -6.18
C THR A 74 -3.90 2.62 -5.33
N ASN A 75 -5.24 2.53 -5.31
CA ASN A 75 -6.01 3.19 -4.27
C ASN A 75 -5.83 2.42 -2.96
N SER A 76 -4.88 2.91 -2.17
CA SER A 76 -4.47 2.40 -0.86
C SER A 76 -5.32 2.96 0.30
N GLY A 77 -6.43 3.64 0.01
CA GLY A 77 -7.36 4.21 1.00
C GLY A 77 -8.71 3.49 1.00
N HIS A 78 -9.49 3.70 2.07
CA HIS A 78 -10.78 3.02 2.28
C HIS A 78 -11.98 3.74 1.66
N LEU A 79 -11.72 4.77 0.85
CA LEU A 79 -12.75 5.50 0.14
C LEU A 79 -12.47 5.44 -1.37
N PRO A 80 -13.52 5.31 -2.20
CA PRO A 80 -13.36 5.38 -3.64
C PRO A 80 -12.91 6.77 -4.08
N ILE A 81 -12.13 6.80 -5.16
CA ILE A 81 -11.73 8.00 -5.88
C ILE A 81 -12.59 8.07 -7.15
N ASN A 82 -13.57 8.96 -7.15
CA ASN A 82 -14.48 9.14 -8.27
C ASN A 82 -13.82 10.01 -9.35
N VAL A 83 -14.33 9.92 -10.58
CA VAL A 83 -13.88 10.75 -11.72
C VAL A 83 -14.00 12.25 -11.41
N SER A 84 -15.02 12.65 -10.63
CA SER A 84 -15.22 14.04 -10.19
C SER A 84 -14.24 14.52 -9.11
N ASP A 85 -13.50 13.62 -8.45
CA ASP A 85 -12.50 13.99 -7.45
C ASP A 85 -11.20 14.52 -8.10
N TYR A 86 -10.96 14.24 -9.37
CA TYR A 86 -9.76 14.66 -10.08
C TYR A 86 -9.86 16.13 -10.47
N ILE A 87 -9.04 16.96 -9.82
CA ILE A 87 -8.86 18.37 -10.20
C ILE A 87 -7.85 18.45 -11.36
N SER A 88 -6.85 17.57 -11.38
CA SER A 88 -5.94 17.36 -12.51
C SER A 88 -5.67 15.87 -12.74
N GLU A 89 -5.30 15.52 -13.97
CA GLU A 89 -4.92 14.16 -14.33
C GLU A 89 -3.69 13.67 -13.54
N ILE A 90 -3.60 12.36 -13.35
CA ILE A 90 -2.40 11.73 -12.82
C ILE A 90 -1.34 11.73 -13.92
N SER A 91 -0.15 12.21 -13.59
CA SER A 91 1.00 12.24 -14.49
C SER A 91 2.21 11.58 -13.83
N ILE A 92 2.81 10.64 -14.55
CA ILE A 92 4.02 9.94 -14.15
C ILE A 92 5.19 10.66 -14.80
N CYS A 93 5.96 11.40 -14.01
CA CYS A 93 7.05 12.26 -14.46
C CYS A 93 8.40 11.57 -14.25
N PHE A 94 9.21 11.50 -15.32
CA PHE A 94 10.56 10.95 -15.29
C PHE A 94 11.62 12.05 -15.08
N ASN A 95 12.86 11.64 -14.82
CA ASN A 95 13.98 12.55 -14.62
C ASN A 95 14.24 13.48 -15.82
N PRO A 96 14.83 14.68 -15.60
CA PRO A 96 15.27 15.54 -16.68
C PRO A 96 16.20 14.77 -17.65
N GLY A 97 15.98 14.90 -18.95
CA GLY A 97 16.73 14.19 -20.00
C GLY A 97 16.22 12.79 -20.35
N ALA A 98 15.26 12.25 -19.60
CA ALA A 98 14.57 11.02 -19.98
C ALA A 98 13.65 11.25 -21.19
N LEU A 99 13.47 10.22 -22.03
CA LEU A 99 12.47 10.22 -23.11
C LEU A 99 11.56 9.00 -22.97
N VAL A 100 10.27 9.21 -22.82
CA VAL A 100 9.25 8.15 -22.86
C VAL A 100 9.06 7.72 -24.31
N LEU A 101 9.38 6.47 -24.61
CA LEU A 101 9.27 5.90 -25.96
C LEU A 101 7.92 5.21 -26.16
N MET A 102 7.46 4.52 -25.13
CA MET A 102 6.21 3.77 -25.13
C MET A 102 5.69 3.65 -23.69
N ALA A 103 4.38 3.63 -23.52
CA ALA A 103 3.78 3.14 -22.31
C ALA A 103 2.58 2.26 -22.65
N ASP A 104 2.35 1.26 -21.82
CA ASP A 104 1.25 0.31 -21.97
C ASP A 104 0.68 -0.09 -20.61
N VAL A 105 -0.58 -0.51 -20.60
CA VAL A 105 -1.26 -1.04 -19.42
C VAL A 105 -1.02 -2.54 -19.38
N ARG A 106 -0.13 -2.99 -18.49
CA ARG A 106 0.24 -4.41 -18.39
C ARG A 106 -0.83 -5.24 -17.68
N ALA A 107 -1.44 -4.69 -16.64
CA ALA A 107 -2.45 -5.40 -15.85
C ALA A 107 -3.31 -4.41 -15.04
N THR A 108 -4.57 -4.77 -14.84
CA THR A 108 -5.53 -4.08 -13.98
C THR A 108 -6.07 -5.05 -12.95
N ALA A 109 -6.40 -4.54 -11.76
CA ALA A 109 -7.15 -5.27 -10.75
C ALA A 109 -8.22 -4.32 -10.20
N PRO A 110 -9.51 -4.59 -10.45
CA PRO A 110 -10.05 -5.71 -11.22
C PRO A 110 -9.78 -5.59 -12.73
N ALA A 111 -9.98 -6.68 -13.47
CA ALA A 111 -9.59 -6.77 -14.88
C ALA A 111 -10.41 -5.85 -15.82
N ASP A 112 -11.58 -5.38 -15.37
CA ASP A 112 -12.52 -4.49 -16.06
C ASP A 112 -12.28 -2.99 -15.77
N LEU A 113 -11.16 -2.63 -15.14
CA LEU A 113 -10.93 -1.25 -14.67
C LEU A 113 -10.98 -0.22 -15.80
N ASP A 114 -10.54 -0.61 -16.99
CA ASP A 114 -10.52 0.15 -18.23
C ASP A 114 -11.94 0.47 -18.75
N GLU A 115 -12.94 -0.36 -18.47
CA GLU A 115 -14.34 -0.07 -18.84
C GLU A 115 -14.97 1.06 -18.02
N ARG A 116 -14.36 1.41 -16.87
CA ARG A 116 -14.88 2.45 -15.95
C ARG A 116 -14.49 3.87 -16.36
N THR A 117 -13.79 4.01 -17.47
CA THR A 117 -13.29 5.30 -17.96
C THR A 117 -14.19 5.82 -19.07
N GLU A 118 -14.53 7.11 -19.01
CA GLU A 118 -15.39 7.74 -20.03
C GLU A 118 -14.68 7.92 -21.38
N ALA A 119 -13.34 7.91 -21.39
CA ALA A 119 -12.55 8.07 -22.60
C ALA A 119 -12.44 6.75 -23.39
N ARG A 120 -13.09 6.72 -24.56
CA ARG A 120 -12.88 5.69 -25.59
C ARG A 120 -11.65 5.98 -26.46
N GLY A 121 -10.51 6.26 -25.81
CA GLY A 121 -9.23 6.49 -26.51
C GLY A 121 -8.62 5.18 -27.01
N SER A 122 -7.78 5.26 -28.05
CA SER A 122 -7.06 4.09 -28.60
C SER A 122 -5.99 3.51 -27.67
N LEU A 123 -5.65 4.23 -26.59
CA LEU A 123 -4.58 3.89 -25.62
C LEU A 123 -5.13 3.43 -24.24
N GLY A 124 -6.44 3.16 -24.15
CA GLY A 124 -7.09 2.68 -22.92
C GLY A 124 -7.01 3.71 -21.77
N LEU A 125 -6.41 3.32 -20.65
CA LEU A 125 -6.26 4.17 -19.45
C LEU A 125 -5.15 5.23 -19.57
N ILE A 126 -4.38 5.23 -20.67
CA ILE A 126 -3.37 6.24 -20.95
C ILE A 126 -3.98 7.30 -21.86
N LYS A 127 -4.05 8.53 -21.37
CA LYS A 127 -4.61 9.68 -22.11
C LYS A 127 -3.66 10.16 -23.19
N THR A 128 -2.40 10.41 -22.80
CA THR A 128 -1.39 10.98 -23.71
C THR A 128 0.01 10.59 -23.26
N LEU A 129 0.88 10.37 -24.24
CA LEU A 129 2.32 10.21 -24.05
C LEU A 129 3.01 11.52 -24.43
N GLU A 130 3.79 12.04 -23.50
CA GLU A 130 4.67 13.18 -23.75
C GLU A 130 6.11 12.78 -23.46
N ASP A 131 7.07 13.53 -24.00
CA ASP A 131 8.50 13.21 -23.94
C ASP A 131 8.99 12.80 -22.55
N ARG A 132 8.47 13.41 -21.47
CA ARG A 132 8.94 13.18 -20.10
C ARG A 132 7.87 12.72 -19.13
N ARG A 133 6.64 12.53 -19.61
CA ARG A 133 5.53 12.15 -18.75
C ARG A 133 4.50 11.30 -19.46
N VAL A 134 3.96 10.35 -18.71
CA VAL A 134 2.78 9.58 -19.09
C VAL A 134 1.58 10.18 -18.35
N VAL A 135 0.57 10.64 -19.08
CA VAL A 135 -0.65 11.20 -18.51
C VAL A 135 -1.74 10.15 -18.58
N LEU A 136 -2.34 9.85 -17.44
CA LEU A 136 -3.41 8.86 -17.31
C LEU A 136 -4.77 9.52 -17.40
N GLU A 137 -5.75 8.76 -17.86
CA GLU A 137 -7.14 9.20 -17.83
C GLU A 137 -7.70 9.14 -16.40
N ARG A 138 -8.76 9.92 -16.16
CA ARG A 138 -9.48 9.92 -14.89
C ARG A 138 -10.35 8.67 -14.83
N VAL A 139 -10.07 7.80 -13.87
CA VAL A 139 -10.79 6.53 -13.69
C VAL A 139 -11.32 6.41 -12.27
N LEU A 140 -12.50 5.79 -12.14
CA LEU A 140 -13.05 5.42 -10.84
C LEU A 140 -12.19 4.31 -10.22
N LEU A 141 -11.55 4.61 -9.08
CA LEU A 141 -10.76 3.64 -8.32
C LEU A 141 -11.44 3.35 -6.98
N ASN A 142 -11.92 2.13 -6.78
CA ASN A 142 -12.40 1.66 -5.48
C ASN A 142 -11.25 1.29 -4.54
N ASP A 143 -11.55 1.00 -3.27
CA ASP A 143 -10.55 0.51 -2.32
C ASP A 143 -9.88 -0.76 -2.85
N GLY A 144 -8.54 -0.76 -2.90
CA GLY A 144 -7.75 -1.88 -3.39
C GLY A 144 -7.58 -1.95 -4.91
N ASP A 145 -8.33 -1.16 -5.68
CA ASP A 145 -8.18 -1.14 -7.14
C ASP A 145 -6.76 -0.69 -7.52
N SER A 146 -6.20 -1.35 -8.52
CA SER A 146 -4.84 -1.08 -8.97
C SER A 146 -4.64 -1.22 -10.48
N LEU A 147 -3.67 -0.47 -10.98
CA LEU A 147 -3.25 -0.41 -12.36
C LEU A 147 -1.74 -0.60 -12.42
N THR A 148 -1.27 -1.53 -13.24
CA THR A 148 0.16 -1.76 -13.49
C THR A 148 0.51 -1.30 -14.89
N LEU A 149 1.40 -0.32 -14.98
CA LEU A 149 1.89 0.28 -16.21
C LEU A 149 3.29 -0.24 -16.51
N GLN A 150 3.53 -0.48 -17.79
CA GLN A 150 4.85 -0.76 -18.34
C GLN A 150 5.27 0.42 -19.19
N VAL A 151 6.37 1.07 -18.83
CA VAL A 151 6.87 2.25 -19.54
C VAL A 151 8.28 1.98 -20.03
N VAL A 152 8.52 2.20 -21.31
CA VAL A 152 9.85 2.15 -21.92
C VAL A 152 10.41 3.57 -21.98
N VAL A 153 11.53 3.78 -21.29
CA VAL A 153 12.13 5.11 -21.11
C VAL A 153 13.60 5.07 -21.44
N ARG A 154 14.05 6.02 -22.27
CA ARG A 154 15.46 6.29 -22.56
C ARG A 154 16.08 7.18 -21.49
N ASN A 155 17.36 6.97 -21.16
CA ASN A 155 18.13 7.80 -20.21
C ASN A 155 17.47 7.90 -18.82
N HIS A 156 16.92 6.78 -18.32
CA HIS A 156 16.29 6.76 -17.01
C HIS A 156 17.34 6.61 -15.90
N SER A 157 17.35 7.53 -14.94
CA SER A 157 18.28 7.52 -13.80
C SER A 157 17.69 6.88 -12.53
N GLY A 158 16.56 6.18 -12.64
CA GLY A 158 15.86 5.56 -11.50
C GLY A 158 14.99 6.53 -10.69
N ARG A 159 14.93 7.83 -11.06
CA ARG A 159 14.08 8.82 -10.40
C ARG A 159 12.76 8.99 -11.14
N LEU A 160 11.68 8.76 -10.42
CA LEU A 160 10.29 8.88 -10.88
C LEU A 160 9.49 9.69 -9.86
N GLN A 161 8.55 10.51 -10.33
CA GLN A 161 7.56 11.15 -9.47
C GLN A 161 6.17 11.00 -10.07
N VAL A 162 5.21 10.57 -9.28
CA VAL A 162 3.79 10.61 -9.67
C VAL A 162 3.18 11.89 -9.12
N LYS A 163 2.56 12.67 -10.00
CA LYS A 163 1.90 13.94 -9.68
C LYS A 163 0.43 13.86 -10.07
N GLY A 164 -0.40 14.60 -9.36
CA GLY A 164 -1.83 14.68 -9.62
C GLY A 164 -2.49 15.41 -8.47
N HIS A 165 -3.60 16.09 -8.74
CA HIS A 165 -4.38 16.78 -7.73
C HIS A 165 -5.78 16.17 -7.66
N ILE A 166 -6.05 15.49 -6.55
CA ILE A 166 -7.28 14.75 -6.31
C ILE A 166 -7.85 15.22 -4.97
N ASN A 167 -9.15 15.52 -4.94
CA ASN A 167 -9.82 15.99 -3.74
C ASN A 167 -9.72 14.95 -2.61
N GLY A 168 -9.28 15.39 -1.43
CA GLY A 168 -9.04 14.53 -0.28
C GLY A 168 -7.71 13.76 -0.29
N ILE A 169 -6.86 13.96 -1.31
CA ILE A 169 -5.49 13.39 -1.37
C ILE A 169 -4.49 14.53 -1.44
N SER A 170 -3.73 14.73 -0.36
CA SER A 170 -2.70 15.78 -0.31
C SER A 170 -1.50 15.48 -1.18
N LYS A 171 -1.09 14.21 -1.27
CA LYS A 171 0.08 13.78 -2.03
C LYS A 171 -0.02 12.31 -2.42
N ILE A 172 0.43 12.01 -3.64
CA ILE A 172 0.62 10.64 -4.11
C ILE A 172 2.04 10.23 -3.71
N GLU A 173 2.15 9.28 -2.80
CA GLU A 173 3.45 8.86 -2.25
C GLU A 173 3.84 7.48 -2.74
N GLU A 174 5.15 7.25 -2.82
CA GLU A 174 5.68 5.92 -3.03
C GLU A 174 5.35 5.06 -1.80
N GLU A 175 4.83 3.86 -2.05
CA GLU A 175 4.47 2.91 -1.02
C GLU A 175 5.73 2.43 -0.29
N LYS A 176 6.01 3.06 0.86
CA LYS A 176 7.11 2.62 1.73
C LYS A 176 6.70 1.36 2.47
N LYS A 177 7.58 0.35 2.43
CA LYS A 177 7.46 -0.87 3.23
C LYS A 177 7.69 -0.55 4.71
N TYR A 178 6.63 -0.17 5.45
CA TYR A 178 6.67 -0.16 6.92
C TYR A 178 6.55 -1.61 7.41
N LEU A 179 7.59 -2.42 7.22
CA LEU A 179 7.58 -3.83 7.60
C LEU A 179 7.69 -4.02 9.11
N LEU A 180 8.40 -3.13 9.81
CA LEU A 180 8.74 -3.30 11.22
C LEU A 180 7.56 -3.03 12.14
N THR A 181 6.83 -1.93 11.93
CA THR A 181 5.71 -1.53 12.79
C THR A 181 4.63 -2.61 12.93
N PRO A 182 4.02 -3.14 11.85
CA PRO A 182 3.01 -4.20 11.96
C PRO A 182 3.59 -5.49 12.56
N ARG A 183 4.83 -5.85 12.21
CA ARG A 183 5.49 -7.05 12.74
C ARG A 183 5.80 -6.94 14.23
N LEU A 184 6.20 -5.77 14.71
CA LEU A 184 6.44 -5.51 16.12
C LEU A 184 5.12 -5.52 16.91
N LEU A 185 4.05 -4.95 16.36
CA LEU A 185 2.72 -5.01 16.98
C LEU A 185 2.20 -6.45 17.05
N THR A 186 2.30 -7.24 15.97
CA THR A 186 1.84 -8.63 15.98
C THR A 186 2.68 -9.53 16.89
N SER A 187 4.01 -9.47 16.78
CA SER A 187 4.91 -10.29 17.63
C SER A 187 4.85 -9.88 19.10
N GLY A 188 4.79 -8.57 19.37
CA GLY A 188 4.60 -8.04 20.73
C GLY A 188 3.27 -8.48 21.33
N GLY A 189 2.18 -8.40 20.57
CA GLY A 189 0.86 -8.88 20.99
C GLY A 189 0.86 -10.36 21.37
N VAL A 190 1.41 -11.23 20.52
CA VAL A 190 1.54 -12.67 20.79
C VAL A 190 2.40 -12.93 22.03
N THR A 191 3.52 -12.22 22.18
CA THR A 191 4.43 -12.39 23.34
C THR A 191 3.72 -12.04 24.64
N ILE A 192 2.96 -10.94 24.66
CA ILE A 192 2.18 -10.52 25.83
C ILE A 192 1.10 -11.55 26.18
N MET A 193 0.40 -12.10 25.16
CA MET A 193 -0.60 -13.16 25.38
C MET A 193 0.02 -14.44 25.96
N ILE A 194 1.19 -14.85 25.46
CA ILE A 194 1.90 -16.04 25.97
C ILE A 194 2.36 -15.78 27.41
N ALA A 195 3.00 -14.63 27.67
CA ALA A 195 3.46 -14.28 29.01
C ALA A 195 2.30 -14.20 30.02
N SER A 196 1.15 -13.66 29.63
CA SER A 196 -0.03 -13.61 30.51
C SER A 196 -0.57 -15.00 30.85
N MET A 197 -0.53 -15.95 29.90
CA MET A 197 -0.95 -17.33 30.15
C MET A 197 0.05 -18.10 31.03
N PHE A 198 1.36 -17.85 30.87
CA PHE A 198 2.40 -18.49 31.70
C PHE A 198 2.43 -17.97 33.13
N LEU A 199 2.19 -16.68 33.34
CA LEU A 199 2.19 -16.06 34.67
C LEU A 199 0.90 -16.32 35.45
N CYS A 200 -0.17 -16.75 34.77
CA CYS A 200 -1.40 -17.16 35.42
C CYS A 200 -1.21 -18.56 36.02
N GLU A 201 -1.13 -18.66 37.35
CA GLU A 201 -1.01 -19.96 38.01
C GLU A 201 -2.25 -20.82 37.75
N PRO A 202 -2.09 -22.12 37.39
CA PRO A 202 -3.23 -23.01 37.14
C PRO A 202 -4.13 -23.20 38.36
N SER A 203 -3.56 -23.12 39.56
CA SER A 203 -4.26 -23.22 40.85
C SER A 203 -5.35 -22.15 40.99
N SER A 204 -5.08 -20.91 40.58
CA SER A 204 -6.03 -19.80 40.64
C SER A 204 -7.33 -20.11 39.89
N PHE A 205 -7.25 -20.88 38.80
CA PHE A 205 -8.40 -21.29 37.99
C PHE A 205 -9.30 -22.32 38.69
N PHE A 206 -8.70 -23.23 39.47
CA PHE A 206 -9.43 -24.28 40.20
C PHE A 206 -10.14 -23.76 41.45
N TYR A 207 -9.57 -22.74 42.11
CA TYR A 207 -10.16 -22.14 43.31
C TYR A 207 -11.10 -20.96 43.03
N TRP A 208 -11.39 -20.66 41.77
CA TRP A 208 -12.25 -19.52 41.37
C TRP A 208 -11.78 -18.18 41.97
N GLY A 209 -10.46 -18.01 42.11
CA GLY A 209 -9.83 -16.76 42.56
C GLY A 209 -9.89 -15.71 41.45
N PHE A 210 -11.09 -15.18 41.18
CA PHE A 210 -11.32 -14.24 40.07
C PHE A 210 -10.44 -12.99 40.17
N GLU A 211 -10.13 -12.55 41.39
CA GLU A 211 -9.26 -11.40 41.66
C GLU A 211 -7.81 -11.64 41.22
N ASP A 212 -7.31 -12.86 41.43
CA ASP A 212 -5.95 -13.24 41.06
C ASP A 212 -5.81 -13.42 39.54
N ILE A 213 -6.86 -13.90 38.87
CA ILE A 213 -6.85 -14.17 37.43
C ILE A 213 -7.00 -12.89 36.60
N LEU A 214 -7.75 -11.91 37.11
CA LEU A 214 -8.14 -10.72 36.35
C LEU A 214 -6.98 -9.91 35.72
N PRO A 215 -5.86 -9.60 36.41
CA PRO A 215 -4.76 -8.85 35.80
C PRO A 215 -4.14 -9.60 34.61
N TYR A 216 -4.09 -10.93 34.66
CA TYR A 216 -3.58 -11.75 33.55
C TYR A 216 -4.55 -11.75 32.36
N VAL A 217 -5.86 -11.76 32.62
CA VAL A 217 -6.89 -11.62 31.56
C VAL A 217 -6.79 -10.24 30.88
N GLN A 218 -6.53 -9.17 31.64
CA GLN A 218 -6.33 -7.83 31.07
C GLN A 218 -5.07 -7.75 30.21
N LEU A 219 -3.95 -8.33 30.66
CA LEU A 219 -2.72 -8.43 29.87
C LEU A 219 -2.96 -9.23 28.59
N PHE A 220 -3.68 -10.35 28.68
CA PHE A 220 -4.05 -11.15 27.52
C PHE A 220 -4.88 -10.35 26.51
N ALA A 221 -5.89 -9.60 26.99
CA ALA A 221 -6.73 -8.75 26.14
C ALA A 221 -5.91 -7.64 25.46
N MET A 222 -4.96 -7.02 26.17
CA MET A 222 -4.03 -6.04 25.60
C MET A 222 -3.16 -6.67 24.50
N GLY A 223 -2.62 -7.87 24.75
CA GLY A 223 -1.86 -8.61 23.74
C GLY A 223 -2.68 -8.94 22.50
N LEU A 224 -3.95 -9.34 22.69
CA LEU A 224 -4.89 -9.58 21.59
C LEU A 224 -5.17 -8.29 20.78
N LEU A 225 -5.30 -7.13 21.44
CA LEU A 225 -5.43 -5.85 20.73
C LEU A 225 -4.25 -5.59 19.81
N LEU A 226 -3.04 -5.68 20.36
CA LEU A 226 -1.82 -5.39 19.62
C LEU A 226 -1.68 -6.32 18.42
N LEU A 227 -2.04 -7.60 18.60
CA LEU A 227 -2.13 -8.57 17.51
C LEU A 227 -3.13 -8.14 16.44
N LEU A 228 -4.37 -7.79 16.82
CA LEU A 228 -5.42 -7.38 15.87
C LEU A 228 -5.06 -6.07 15.15
N VAL A 229 -4.49 -5.10 15.86
CA VAL A 229 -4.01 -3.83 15.29
C VAL A 229 -2.85 -4.09 14.34
N GLY A 230 -1.88 -4.94 14.70
CA GLY A 230 -0.77 -5.31 13.82
C GLY A 230 -1.23 -6.08 12.58
N LEU A 231 -2.25 -6.95 12.70
CA LEU A 231 -2.82 -7.70 11.58
C LEU A 231 -3.59 -6.81 10.60
N ARG A 232 -4.31 -5.81 11.11
CA ARG A 232 -5.09 -4.84 10.33
C ARG A 232 -4.32 -3.58 9.96
N TRP A 233 -3.10 -3.43 10.44
CA TRP A 233 -2.23 -2.35 10.01
C TRP A 233 -2.08 -2.42 8.49
N PRO A 234 -2.09 -1.28 7.77
CA PRO A 234 -1.92 -1.29 6.32
C PRO A 234 -0.61 -2.01 5.96
N LYS A 235 -0.75 -3.24 5.47
CA LYS A 235 0.36 -4.05 4.98
C LYS A 235 0.70 -3.54 3.58
N PRO A 236 2.00 -3.42 3.23
CA PRO A 236 2.34 -3.21 1.84
C PRO A 236 1.78 -4.39 1.04
N ILE A 237 1.14 -4.12 -0.09
CA ILE A 237 0.64 -5.19 -0.96
C ILE A 237 1.89 -5.90 -1.51
N ASP A 238 2.18 -7.06 -0.93
CA ASP A 238 3.22 -7.95 -1.42
C ASP A 238 2.72 -8.60 -2.71
N LEU A 239 3.60 -8.60 -3.72
CA LEU A 239 3.34 -9.20 -5.01
C LEU A 239 3.32 -10.72 -4.81
N VAL A 240 2.18 -11.34 -5.10
CA VAL A 240 2.16 -12.73 -5.60
C VAL A 240 2.44 -12.67 -7.10
#